data_AF-A0A3D2KIL5-F1
#
_entry.id   AF-A0A3D2KIL5-F1
#
_cell.length_a   1.000
_cell.length_b   1.000
_cell.length_c   1.000
_cell.angle_alpha   90.00
_cell.angle_beta   90.00
_cell.angle_gamma   90.00
#
_symmetry.space_group_name_H-M   'P 1'
#
loop_
_entity.id
_entity.type
_entity.pdbx_description
1 polymer ?
#
loop_
_entity_poly.entity_id
_entity_poly.type
_entity_poly.pdbx_seq_one_letter_code
_entity_poly.pdbx_strand_id
1 'polypeptide(L)' 'MDEKKLTEYIRYLVDKYLVERDDLVDLIMQDTDSTKYILSEISKYKKKDYDKEDTDLIKDISFFYL' A
#
# COMPACT_ATOMS: atom_id res chain seq x y z
N MET A 1 6.31 11.84 5.84
CA MET A 1 6.85 10.48 5.64
C MET A 1 8.01 10.57 4.67
N ASP A 2 8.93 9.61 4.62
CA ASP A 2 9.94 9.52 3.55
C ASP A 2 9.61 8.34 2.62
N GLU A 3 10.25 8.29 1.45
CA GLU A 3 9.99 7.25 0.43
C GLU A 3 10.25 5.84 0.95
N LYS A 4 11.32 5.65 1.74
CA LYS A 4 11.65 4.34 2.29
C LYS A 4 10.53 3.82 3.20
N LYS A 5 10.03 4.67 4.08
CA LYS A 5 8.93 4.36 4.99
C LYS A 5 7.61 4.13 4.25
N LEU A 6 7.38 4.87 3.16
CA LEU A 6 6.25 4.62 2.27
C LEU A 6 6.32 3.22 1.64
N THR A 7 7.46 2.83 1.07
CA THR A 7 7.67 1.49 0.48
C THR A 7 7.42 0.39 1.51
N GLU A 8 7.93 0.55 2.74
CA GLU A 8 7.70 -0.41 3.83
C GLU A 8 6.21 -0.55 4.20
N TYR A 9 5.47 0.57 4.24
CA TYR A 9 4.04 0.56 4.54
C TYR A 9 3.19 -0.03 3.42
N ILE A 10 3.51 0.28 2.16
CA ILE A 10 2.81 -0.32 1.02
C ILE A 10 3.08 -1.82 0.98
N ARG A 11 4.34 -2.25 1.16
CA ARG A 11 4.67 -3.67 1.27
C ARG A 11 3.87 -4.35 2.37
N TYR A 12 3.82 -3.76 3.58
CA TYR A 12 3.02 -4.30 4.68
C TYR A 12 1.53 -4.47 4.30
N LEU A 13 0.94 -3.50 3.61
CA LEU A 13 -0.46 -3.58 3.17
C LEU A 13 -0.65 -4.64 2.08
N VAL A 14 0.27 -4.74 1.11
CA VAL A 14 0.24 -5.78 0.08
C VAL A 14 0.34 -7.17 0.71
N ASP A 15 1.35 -7.40 1.56
CA ASP A 15 1.56 -8.68 2.24
C ASP A 15 0.34 -9.09 3.09
N LYS A 16 -0.32 -8.11 3.73
CA LYS A 16 -1.48 -8.36 4.61
C LYS A 16 -2.78 -8.65 3.86
N TYR A 17 -3.02 -8.00 2.71
CA TYR A 17 -4.29 -8.07 2.00
C TYR A 17 -4.24 -8.83 0.68
N LEU A 18 -3.06 -8.94 0.07
CA LEU A 18 -2.78 -9.54 -1.24
C LEU A 18 -1.51 -10.41 -1.19
N VAL A 19 -1.53 -11.45 -0.36
CA VAL A 19 -0.41 -12.38 -0.06
C VAL A 19 0.32 -12.94 -1.31
N GLU A 20 -0.31 -12.93 -2.48
CA GLU A 20 0.24 -13.50 -3.74
C GLU A 20 0.60 -12.43 -4.78
N ARG A 21 0.70 -11.15 -4.38
CA ARG A 21 0.96 -10.01 -5.29
C ARG A 21 2.34 -9.38 -5.06
N ASP A 22 3.37 -10.21 -5.08
CA ASP A 22 4.78 -9.76 -5.02
C ASP A 22 5.12 -8.75 -6.14
N ASP A 23 4.41 -8.83 -7.28
CA ASP A 23 4.51 -7.86 -8.38
C ASP A 23 4.25 -6.41 -7.93
N LEU A 24 3.33 -6.20 -6.99
CA LEU A 24 3.03 -4.87 -6.46
C LEU A 24 4.10 -4.39 -5.47
N VAL A 25 4.74 -5.31 -4.75
CA VAL A 25 5.88 -4.98 -3.88
C VAL A 25 7.08 -4.57 -4.72
N ASP A 26 7.39 -5.31 -5.77
CA ASP A 26 8.46 -4.97 -6.71
C ASP A 26 8.19 -3.61 -7.38
N LEU A 27 6.94 -3.34 -7.72
CA LEU A 27 6.54 -2.06 -8.32
C LEU A 27 6.80 -0.87 -7.40
N ILE A 28 6.42 -0.94 -6.11
CA ILE A 28 6.67 0.18 -5.18
C ILE A 28 8.16 0.36 -4.85
N MET A 29 8.97 -0.70 -4.98
CA MET A 29 10.42 -0.60 -4.81
C MET A 29 11.12 0.09 -5.99
N GLN A 30 10.51 0.07 -7.17
CA GLN A 30 11.05 0.68 -8.37
C GLN A 30 10.50 2.10 -8.62
N ASP A 31 9.22 2.31 -8.28
CA ASP A 31 8.52 3.55 -8.52
C ASP A 31 7.51 3.83 -7.40
N THR A 32 7.81 4.81 -6.55
CA THR A 32 6.91 5.22 -5.47
C THR A 32 5.62 5.86 -5.98
N ASP A 33 5.62 6.47 -7.18
CA ASP A 33 4.43 7.13 -7.73
C ASP A 33 3.30 6.13 -8.06
N SER A 34 3.63 4.86 -8.16
CA SER A 34 2.68 3.74 -8.29
C SER A 34 1.79 3.54 -7.05
N THR A 35 2.06 4.21 -5.93
CA THR A 35 1.32 4.08 -4.66
C THR A 35 -0.21 4.09 -4.84
N LYS A 36 -0.74 5.05 -5.59
CA LYS A 36 -2.20 5.18 -5.80
C LYS A 36 -2.78 3.98 -6.53
N TYR A 37 -2.05 3.46 -7.51
CA TYR A 37 -2.43 2.24 -8.23
C TYR A 37 -2.44 1.04 -7.28
N ILE A 38 -1.39 0.86 -6.48
CA ILE A 38 -1.28 -0.27 -5.55
C ILE A 38 -2.39 -0.24 -4.50
N LEU A 39 -2.69 0.93 -3.91
CA LEU A 39 -3.80 1.07 -2.97
C LEU A 39 -5.16 0.72 -3.60
N SER A 40 -5.33 1.03 -4.89
CA SER A 40 -6.55 0.67 -5.63
C SER A 40 -6.67 -0.84 -5.82
N GLU A 41 -5.58 -1.53 -6.12
CA GLU A 41 -5.53 -2.99 -6.25
C GLU A 41 -5.83 -3.67 -4.90
N ILE A 42 -5.25 -3.18 -3.81
CA ILE A 42 -5.54 -3.68 -2.45
C ILE A 42 -7.02 -3.52 -2.14
N SER A 43 -7.61 -2.34 -2.40
CA SER A 43 -9.03 -2.08 -2.17
C SER A 43 -9.94 -3.02 -2.97
N LYS A 44 -9.56 -3.31 -4.21
CA LYS A 44 -10.34 -4.14 -5.13
C LYS A 44 -10.29 -5.64 -4.79
N TYR A 45 -9.14 -6.12 -4.33
CA TYR A 45 -8.88 -7.56 -4.20
C TYR A 45 -8.73 -8.05 -2.74
N LYS A 46 -8.77 -7.16 -1.74
CA LYS A 46 -8.76 -7.55 -0.33
C LYS A 46 -9.86 -8.60 -0.04
N LYS A 47 -9.48 -9.68 0.65
CA LYS A 47 -10.42 -10.74 1.08
C LYS A 47 -11.10 -10.45 2.42
N LYS A 48 -10.64 -9.41 3.11
CA LYS A 48 -11.13 -8.97 4.43
C LYS A 48 -11.15 -7.45 4.49
N ASP A 49 -11.93 -6.91 5.41
CA ASP A 49 -11.97 -5.47 5.63
C ASP A 49 -10.68 -4.92 6.22
N TYR A 50 -10.52 -3.60 6.08
CA TYR A 50 -9.39 -2.91 6.66
C TYR A 50 -9.57 -2.83 8.16
N ASP A 51 -8.52 -3.18 8.89
CA ASP A 51 -8.46 -2.86 10.30
C ASP A 51 -8.36 -1.32 10.47
N LYS A 52 -8.74 -0.84 11.65
CA LYS A 52 -8.74 0.61 11.93
C LYS A 52 -7.35 1.23 11.71
N GLU A 53 -6.32 0.54 12.19
CA GLU A 53 -4.92 0.95 12.07
C GLU A 53 -4.48 1.08 10.61
N ASP A 54 -4.86 0.12 9.76
CA ASP A 54 -4.53 0.15 8.33
C ASP A 54 -5.32 1.24 7.60
N THR A 55 -6.54 1.51 8.03
CA THR A 55 -7.35 2.60 7.47
C THR A 55 -6.70 3.96 7.75
N ASP A 56 -6.20 4.17 8.97
CA ASP A 56 -5.49 5.40 9.32
C ASP A 56 -4.15 5.50 8.59
N LEU A 57 -3.43 4.38 8.43
CA LEU A 57 -2.22 4.31 7.61
C LEU A 57 -2.48 4.69 6.14
N ILE A 58 -3.55 4.18 5.53
CA ILE A 58 -3.92 4.50 4.13
C ILE A 58 -4.21 6.00 3.97
N LYS A 59 -4.83 6.64 4.97
CA LYS A 59 -5.02 8.10 4.96
C LYS A 59 -3.69 8.83 5.00
N ASP A 60 -2.79 8.43 5.90
CA ASP A 60 -1.45 9.03 6.03
C ASP A 60 -0.65 8.91 4.72
N ILE A 61 -0.72 7.75 4.06
CA ILE A 61 -0.13 7.53 2.73
C ILE A 61 -0.77 8.45 1.69
N SER A 62 -2.09 8.59 1.70
CA SER A 62 -2.81 9.44 0.74
C SER A 62 -2.44 10.92 0.89
N PHE A 63 -2.20 11.38 2.13
CA PHE A 63 -1.74 12.74 2.42
C PHE A 63 -0.29 13.01 2.03
N PHE A 64 0.55 11.99 1.90
CA PHE A 64 1.93 12.17 1.46
C PHE A 64 2.05 12.72 0.03
N TYR A 65 1.02 12.51 -0.79
CA TYR A 65 0.96 12.95 -2.20
C TYR A 65 0.06 14.17 -2.43
N LEU A 66 -0.38 14.85 -1.35
CA LEU A 66 -1.13 16.11 -1.38
C LEU A 66 -0.20 17.28 -1.04
#